data_AF-A0A2A4YZ62-F1
#
_entry.id   AF-A0A2A4YZ62-F1
#
_cell.length_a   1.000
_cell.length_b   1.000
_cell.length_c   1.000
_cell.angle_alpha   90.00
_cell.angle_beta   90.00
_cell.angle_gamma   90.00
#
_symmetry.space_group_name_H-M   'P 1'
#
loop_
_entity.id
_entity.type
_entity.pdbx_description
1 polymer ?
#
loop_
_entity_poly.entity_id
_entity_poly.type
_entity_poly.pdbx_seq_one_letter_code
_entity_poly.pdbx_strand_id
1 'polypeptide(L)'
;MKHYVILSLAASGLFLSSCTAVGVAVGVGIGTAVVQEGGISRAASDLRIQTEINDLWFRYNMSMFRKLDLTINQGRILITGVVQDPAHRVEAVRMAWQPKGVVHVINEIKVAKSEGLVGYAKDAWISTRLRAALIMAGEVESINYSIDTVQGSVYLMGFAQNQAELNQVIETARTIENVKQVVSYVKLVGTPELAPVAHGQMDASTQMTPAAAPNAAATGEPVQWNQNSVYN
;
A
#
# COMPACT_ATOMS: atom_id res chain seq x y z
N MET A 1 -34.58 15.74 -63.24
CA MET A 1 -34.96 15.59 -61.83
C MET A 1 -34.36 14.30 -61.31
N LYS A 2 -33.70 14.36 -60.15
CA LYS A 2 -32.63 13.45 -59.71
C LYS A 2 -33.16 12.06 -59.33
N HIS A 3 -32.45 11.01 -59.77
CA HIS A 3 -32.66 9.62 -59.36
C HIS A 3 -32.15 9.41 -57.92
N TYR A 4 -33.01 8.92 -57.03
CA TYR A 4 -32.63 8.53 -55.67
C TYR A 4 -32.07 7.10 -55.69
N VAL A 5 -30.76 6.99 -55.44
CA VAL A 5 -30.06 5.73 -55.20
C VAL A 5 -30.37 5.28 -53.78
N ILE A 6 -31.02 4.12 -53.64
CA ILE A 6 -31.23 3.43 -52.37
C ILE A 6 -29.90 2.75 -52.01
N LEU A 7 -29.14 3.34 -51.10
CA LEU A 7 -27.94 2.73 -50.53
C LEU A 7 -28.35 1.91 -49.31
N SER A 8 -28.35 0.59 -49.49
CA SER A 8 -28.53 -0.43 -48.45
C SER A 8 -27.48 -0.25 -47.35
N LEU A 9 -27.94 0.03 -46.12
CA LEU A 9 -27.12 0.13 -44.93
C LEU A 9 -26.79 -1.28 -44.43
N ALA A 10 -25.66 -1.84 -44.88
CA ALA A 10 -25.10 -3.04 -44.31
C ALA A 10 -24.64 -2.74 -42.87
N ALA A 11 -25.36 -3.30 -41.89
CA ALA A 11 -24.98 -3.28 -40.49
C ALA A 11 -23.73 -4.14 -40.28
N SER A 12 -22.55 -3.53 -40.45
CA SER A 12 -21.29 -4.12 -40.00
C SER A 12 -21.25 -4.12 -38.49
N GLY A 13 -21.47 -5.30 -37.90
CA GLY A 13 -21.25 -5.56 -36.48
C GLY A 13 -19.79 -5.33 -36.14
N LEU A 14 -19.49 -4.16 -35.59
CA LEU A 14 -18.27 -3.90 -34.84
C LEU A 14 -18.34 -4.76 -33.57
N PHE A 15 -17.77 -5.97 -33.65
CA PHE A 15 -17.35 -6.69 -32.46
C PHE A 15 -16.23 -5.87 -31.84
N LEU A 16 -16.56 -5.04 -30.85
CA LEU A 16 -15.56 -4.47 -29.97
C LEU A 16 -14.89 -5.64 -29.25
N SER A 17 -13.67 -5.97 -29.67
CA SER A 17 -12.74 -6.79 -28.92
C SER A 17 -12.44 -6.07 -27.61
N SER A 18 -13.27 -6.34 -26.60
CA SER A 18 -13.03 -5.90 -25.24
C SER A 18 -11.76 -6.62 -24.75
N CYS A 19 -10.64 -5.91 -24.75
CA CYS A 19 -9.46 -6.32 -24.00
C CYS A 19 -9.78 -6.12 -22.51
N THR A 20 -10.56 -7.04 -21.95
CA THR A 20 -10.70 -7.18 -20.51
C THR A 20 -9.62 -8.16 -20.06
N ALA A 21 -8.96 -7.84 -18.94
CA ALA A 21 -7.93 -8.66 -18.30
C ALA A 21 -8.41 -10.06 -17.88
N VAL A 22 -9.67 -10.42 -18.17
CA VAL A 22 -10.26 -11.74 -17.95
C VAL A 22 -9.77 -12.77 -18.99
N GLY A 23 -9.23 -12.32 -20.13
CA GLY A 23 -8.84 -13.19 -21.25
C GLY A 23 -7.60 -14.09 -21.05
N VAL A 24 -6.84 -13.95 -19.96
CA VAL A 24 -5.63 -14.77 -19.74
C VAL A 24 -5.94 -16.10 -19.03
N ALA A 25 -7.15 -16.31 -18.51
CA ALA A 25 -7.47 -17.50 -17.73
C ALA A 25 -7.98 -18.72 -18.53
N VAL A 26 -8.23 -18.59 -19.83
CA VAL A 26 -8.80 -19.68 -20.65
C VAL A 26 -8.10 -19.76 -22.00
N GLY A 27 -6.89 -20.32 -22.01
CA GLY A 27 -6.13 -20.56 -23.23
C GLY A 27 -5.16 -21.72 -23.03
N VAL A 28 -5.44 -22.85 -23.70
CA VAL A 28 -4.79 -24.15 -23.58
C VAL A 28 -3.27 -24.07 -23.82
N GLY A 29 -2.48 -24.42 -22.81
CA GLY A 29 -1.04 -24.63 -22.90
C GLY A 29 -0.45 -24.81 -21.51
N ILE A 30 0.13 -25.99 -21.25
CA ILE A 30 0.77 -26.31 -19.98
C ILE A 30 1.95 -25.36 -19.78
N GLY A 31 1.71 -24.27 -19.07
CA GLY A 31 2.71 -23.36 -18.55
C GLY A 31 2.29 -23.07 -17.12
N THR A 32 3.12 -23.46 -16.16
CA THR A 32 2.91 -23.18 -14.74
C THR A 32 2.93 -21.68 -14.52
N ALA A 33 1.80 -21.03 -14.77
CA ALA A 33 1.52 -19.77 -14.13
C ALA A 33 1.46 -20.11 -12.65
N VAL A 34 2.50 -19.71 -11.92
CA VAL A 34 2.39 -19.49 -10.49
C VAL A 34 1.28 -18.46 -10.36
N VAL A 35 0.05 -18.94 -10.22
CA VAL A 35 -1.05 -18.13 -9.70
C VAL A 35 -0.50 -17.70 -8.36
N GLN A 36 -0.07 -16.43 -8.26
CA GLN A 36 0.22 -15.81 -6.97
C GLN A 36 -0.88 -16.27 -6.03
N GLU A 37 -0.53 -16.93 -4.93
CA GLU A 37 -1.52 -17.57 -4.07
C GLU A 37 -2.62 -16.55 -3.76
N GLY A 38 -3.85 -16.85 -4.18
CA GLY A 38 -5.00 -15.97 -3.98
C GLY A 38 -5.09 -14.69 -4.84
N GLY A 39 -4.36 -14.52 -5.95
CA GLY A 39 -4.27 -13.26 -6.71
C GLY A 39 -5.59 -12.46 -6.89
N ILE A 40 -6.68 -13.10 -7.33
CA ILE A 40 -7.99 -12.43 -7.49
C ILE A 40 -8.71 -12.25 -6.14
N SER A 41 -8.68 -13.25 -5.26
CA SER A 41 -9.38 -13.18 -3.97
C SER A 41 -8.73 -12.20 -3.00
N ARG A 42 -7.40 -12.10 -3.02
CA ARG A 42 -6.60 -11.11 -2.30
C ARG A 42 -6.82 -9.71 -2.88
N ALA A 43 -6.77 -9.54 -4.19
CA ALA A 43 -7.08 -8.24 -4.81
C ALA A 43 -8.50 -7.76 -4.48
N ALA A 44 -9.49 -8.66 -4.51
CA ALA A 44 -10.86 -8.35 -4.08
C ALA A 44 -10.94 -7.99 -2.58
N SER A 45 -10.17 -8.69 -1.74
CA SER A 45 -10.09 -8.39 -0.30
C SER A 45 -9.46 -7.03 -0.03
N ASP A 46 -8.35 -6.70 -0.70
CA ASP A 46 -7.66 -5.40 -0.58
C ASP A 46 -8.53 -4.26 -1.11
N LEU A 47 -9.26 -4.46 -2.22
CA LEU A 47 -10.22 -3.49 -2.74
C LEU A 47 -11.36 -3.22 -1.76
N ARG A 48 -11.87 -4.27 -1.09
CA ARG A 48 -12.89 -4.10 -0.04
C ARG A 48 -12.33 -3.30 1.14
N ILE A 49 -11.13 -3.62 1.63
CA ILE A 49 -10.46 -2.85 2.70
C ILE A 49 -10.33 -1.39 2.27
N GLN A 50 -9.85 -1.13 1.06
CA GLN A 50 -9.70 0.23 0.54
C GLN A 50 -11.03 0.99 0.53
N THR A 51 -12.10 0.33 0.08
CA THR A 51 -13.44 0.93 0.00
C THR A 51 -13.99 1.25 1.39
N GLU A 52 -13.82 0.35 2.37
CA GLU A 52 -14.26 0.56 3.74
C GLU A 52 -13.49 1.72 4.41
N ILE A 53 -12.17 1.81 4.25
CA ILE A 53 -11.39 2.94 4.79
C ILE A 53 -11.78 4.26 4.11
N ASN A 54 -11.95 4.24 2.79
CA ASN A 54 -12.37 5.42 2.04
C ASN A 54 -13.72 5.94 2.52
N ASP A 55 -14.71 5.05 2.76
CA ASP A 55 -16.02 5.45 3.30
C ASP A 55 -15.88 6.06 4.71
N LEU A 56 -15.11 5.43 5.61
CA LEU A 56 -14.85 5.95 6.95
C LEU A 56 -14.21 7.34 6.92
N TRP A 57 -13.16 7.53 6.14
CA TRP A 57 -12.44 8.80 6.05
C TRP A 57 -13.26 9.90 5.39
N PHE A 58 -13.99 9.56 4.32
CA PHE A 58 -14.86 10.50 3.61
C PHE A 58 -15.96 11.03 4.53
N ARG A 59 -16.60 10.14 5.32
CA ARG A 59 -17.65 10.51 6.29
C ARG A 59 -17.10 11.32 7.46
N TYR A 60 -15.90 11.00 7.93
CA TYR A 60 -15.28 11.70 9.05
C TYR A 60 -14.86 13.12 8.68
N ASN A 61 -14.04 13.29 7.63
CA ASN A 61 -13.55 14.59 7.21
C ASN A 61 -13.06 14.60 5.76
N MET A 62 -13.79 15.28 4.88
CA MET A 62 -13.44 15.43 3.45
C MET A 62 -12.05 16.05 3.22
N SER A 63 -11.64 17.02 4.05
CA SER A 63 -10.34 17.67 3.90
C SER A 63 -9.20 16.73 4.21
N MET A 64 -9.33 15.92 5.26
CA MET A 64 -8.39 14.85 5.60
C MET A 64 -8.37 13.78 4.52
N PHE A 65 -9.54 13.28 4.12
CA PHE A 65 -9.68 12.24 3.08
C PHE A 65 -8.93 12.62 1.79
N ARG A 66 -9.07 13.86 1.33
CA ARG A 66 -8.41 14.33 0.10
C ARG A 66 -6.91 14.59 0.22
N LYS A 67 -6.35 14.59 1.43
CA LYS A 67 -4.94 14.89 1.72
C LYS A 67 -4.11 13.64 2.01
N LEU A 68 -4.76 12.49 2.10
CA LEU A 68 -4.16 11.22 2.44
C LEU A 68 -4.33 10.23 1.30
N ASP A 69 -3.30 9.45 1.06
CA ASP A 69 -3.26 8.39 0.07
C ASP A 69 -3.23 7.02 0.79
N LEU A 70 -3.87 6.03 0.17
CA LEU A 70 -4.02 4.68 0.68
C LEU A 70 -3.45 3.67 -0.30
N THR A 71 -2.37 3.02 0.10
CA THR A 71 -1.79 1.90 -0.64
C THR A 71 -2.01 0.63 0.17
N ILE A 72 -2.59 -0.40 -0.46
CA ILE A 72 -2.95 -1.65 0.21
C ILE A 72 -2.33 -2.83 -0.54
N ASN A 73 -1.69 -3.71 0.21
CA ASN A 73 -1.08 -4.93 -0.33
C ASN A 73 -1.20 -6.06 0.70
N GLN A 74 -2.06 -7.04 0.42
CA GLN A 74 -2.30 -8.21 1.27
C GLN A 74 -2.66 -7.84 2.72
N GLY A 75 -3.61 -6.91 2.88
CA GLY A 75 -4.03 -6.40 4.19
C GLY A 75 -3.00 -5.53 4.92
N ARG A 76 -1.84 -5.25 4.32
CA ARG A 76 -0.90 -4.23 4.79
C ARG A 76 -1.28 -2.89 4.17
N ILE A 77 -1.48 -1.91 5.02
CA ILE A 77 -1.90 -0.57 4.63
C ILE A 77 -0.72 0.36 4.84
N LEU A 78 -0.37 1.11 3.79
CA LEU A 78 0.49 2.28 3.89
C LEU A 78 -0.39 3.53 3.72
N ILE A 79 -0.33 4.40 4.73
CA ILE A 79 -0.99 5.70 4.69
C ILE A 79 0.08 6.77 4.53
N THR A 80 0.00 7.54 3.45
CA THR A 80 0.89 8.68 3.20
C THR A 80 0.06 9.96 3.04
N GLY A 81 0.70 11.12 3.15
CA GLY A 81 0.07 12.40 2.90
C GLY A 81 0.47 13.48 3.90
N VAL A 82 -0.17 14.65 3.80
CA VAL A 82 0.15 15.80 4.67
C VAL A 82 -1.13 16.39 5.27
N VAL A 83 -1.26 16.30 6.59
CA VAL A 83 -2.31 16.96 7.36
C VAL A 83 -1.72 18.09 8.19
N GLN A 84 -2.54 19.06 8.57
CA GLN A 84 -2.12 20.18 9.42
C GLN A 84 -2.45 19.93 10.89
N ASP A 85 -3.50 19.16 11.14
CA ASP A 85 -3.98 18.82 12.46
C ASP A 85 -3.45 17.43 12.87
N PRO A 86 -2.70 17.31 13.99
CA PRO A 86 -2.31 16.01 14.54
C PRO A 86 -3.48 15.05 14.77
N ALA A 87 -4.68 15.55 15.11
CA ALA A 87 -5.85 14.73 15.35
C ALA A 87 -6.28 13.95 14.09
N HIS A 88 -6.17 14.55 12.91
CA HIS A 88 -6.47 13.88 11.64
C HIS A 88 -5.53 12.69 11.39
N ARG A 89 -4.24 12.80 11.74
CA ARG A 89 -3.30 11.68 11.63
C ARG A 89 -3.75 10.51 12.51
N VAL A 90 -4.06 10.80 13.78
CA VAL A 90 -4.47 9.78 14.75
C VAL A 90 -5.74 9.09 14.28
N GLU A 91 -6.74 9.86 13.84
CA GLU A 91 -8.02 9.32 13.43
C GLU A 91 -7.94 8.52 12.12
N ALA A 92 -7.15 8.99 11.15
CA ALA A 92 -6.91 8.24 9.91
C ALA A 92 -6.37 6.84 10.20
N VAL A 93 -5.36 6.73 11.07
CA VAL A 93 -4.78 5.46 11.50
C VAL A 93 -5.79 4.61 12.27
N ARG A 94 -6.53 5.20 13.21
CA ARG A 94 -7.56 4.50 13.99
C ARG A 94 -8.63 3.88 13.09
N MET A 95 -9.11 4.63 12.09
CA MET A 95 -10.11 4.17 11.13
C MET A 95 -9.56 3.10 10.18
N ALA A 96 -8.28 3.19 9.80
CA ALA A 96 -7.64 2.20 8.94
C ALA A 96 -7.54 0.80 9.56
N TRP A 97 -7.61 0.66 10.89
CA TRP A 97 -7.65 -0.62 11.59
C TRP A 97 -9.05 -1.27 11.69
N GLN A 98 -10.11 -0.55 11.31
CA GLN A 98 -11.49 -1.05 11.47
C GLN A 98 -11.90 -2.13 10.47
N PRO A 99 -11.54 -2.06 9.17
CA PRO A 99 -11.89 -3.10 8.22
C PRO A 99 -11.37 -4.48 8.62
N LYS A 100 -12.16 -5.51 8.35
CA LYS A 100 -11.70 -6.90 8.54
C LYS A 100 -10.58 -7.23 7.57
N GLY A 101 -9.59 -7.98 8.04
CA GLY A 101 -8.47 -8.46 7.21
C GLY A 101 -7.28 -7.51 7.15
N VAL A 102 -7.31 -6.43 7.93
CA VAL A 102 -6.14 -5.58 8.14
C VAL A 102 -5.12 -6.31 8.99
N VAL A 103 -3.90 -6.40 8.47
CA VAL A 103 -2.77 -7.07 9.12
C VAL A 103 -1.83 -6.06 9.76
N HIS A 104 -1.58 -4.95 9.07
CA HIS A 104 -0.63 -3.93 9.51
C HIS A 104 -1.01 -2.57 8.95
N VAL A 105 -0.90 -1.51 9.76
CA VAL A 105 -1.07 -0.13 9.32
C VAL A 105 0.23 0.63 9.52
N ILE A 106 0.81 1.08 8.41
CA ILE A 106 2.05 1.85 8.34
C ILE A 106 1.66 3.33 8.22
N ASN A 107 2.08 4.13 9.19
CA ASN A 107 1.73 5.54 9.28
C ASN A 107 2.88 6.43 8.82
N GLU A 108 2.75 6.98 7.61
CA GLU A 108 3.69 7.94 7.01
C GLU A 108 3.02 9.31 6.75
N ILE A 109 1.95 9.60 7.50
CA ILE A 109 1.28 10.88 7.44
C ILE A 109 2.17 11.94 8.06
N LYS A 110 2.47 13.02 7.35
CA LYS A 110 3.19 14.19 7.88
C LYS A 110 2.23 15.22 8.46
N VAL A 111 2.52 15.70 9.66
CA VAL A 111 1.82 16.84 10.27
C VAL A 111 2.66 18.08 9.97
N ALA A 112 2.30 18.76 8.89
CA ALA A 112 3.06 19.87 8.35
C ALA A 112 2.19 20.83 7.52
N LYS A 113 2.75 21.98 7.17
CA LYS A 113 2.15 22.84 6.15
C LYS A 113 2.20 22.13 4.80
N SER A 114 1.10 22.25 4.04
CA SER A 114 1.07 21.76 2.67
C SER A 114 1.91 22.66 1.77
N GLU A 115 2.65 22.04 0.85
CA GLU A 115 3.32 22.73 -0.25
C GLU A 115 2.35 23.03 -1.42
N GLY A 116 1.06 22.74 -1.24
CA GLY A 116 0.01 22.98 -2.21
C GLY A 116 0.21 22.22 -3.52
N LEU A 117 -0.29 22.80 -4.61
CA LEU A 117 -0.23 22.20 -5.95
C LEU A 117 1.20 22.05 -6.47
N VAL A 118 2.11 22.94 -6.10
CA VAL A 118 3.50 22.90 -6.56
C VAL A 118 4.24 21.71 -5.94
N GLY A 119 4.09 21.50 -4.63
CA GLY A 119 4.66 20.33 -3.97
C GLY A 119 4.08 19.01 -4.51
N TYR A 120 2.76 18.96 -4.69
CA TYR A 120 2.10 17.81 -5.29
C TYR A 120 2.62 17.49 -6.69
N ALA A 121 2.82 18.51 -7.55
CA ALA A 121 3.38 18.30 -8.88
C ALA A 121 4.82 17.78 -8.85
N LYS A 122 5.65 18.26 -7.91
CA LYS A 122 7.02 17.75 -7.71
C LYS A 122 7.01 16.29 -7.27
N ASP A 123 6.19 15.95 -6.29
CA ASP A 123 6.06 14.58 -5.79
C ASP A 123 5.54 13.62 -6.88
N ALA A 124 4.53 14.05 -7.65
CA ALA A 124 4.00 13.29 -8.79
C ALA A 124 5.06 13.07 -9.88
N TRP A 125 5.92 14.07 -10.13
CA TRP A 125 7.04 13.93 -11.06
C TRP A 125 8.07 12.91 -10.59
N ILE A 126 8.44 12.93 -9.30
CA ILE A 126 9.33 11.94 -8.69
C ILE A 126 8.75 10.53 -8.86
N SER A 127 7.49 10.31 -8.45
CA SER A 127 6.83 9.01 -8.58
C SER A 127 6.76 8.53 -10.03
N THR A 128 6.46 9.43 -10.97
CA THR A 128 6.40 9.10 -12.40
C THR A 128 7.77 8.74 -12.96
N ARG A 129 8.80 9.50 -12.60
CA ARG A 129 10.18 9.24 -13.04
C ARG A 129 10.70 7.92 -12.50
N LEU A 130 10.44 7.63 -11.22
CA LEU A 130 10.82 6.36 -10.61
C LEU A 130 10.10 5.20 -11.27
N ARG A 131 8.78 5.29 -11.41
CA ARG A 131 7.99 4.25 -12.08
C ARG A 131 8.51 3.97 -13.50
N ALA A 132 8.79 5.01 -14.28
CA ALA A 132 9.37 4.86 -15.61
C ALA A 132 10.77 4.20 -15.57
N ALA A 133 11.63 4.59 -14.63
CA ALA A 133 12.95 3.99 -14.47
C ALA A 133 12.87 2.50 -14.11
N LEU A 134 11.96 2.11 -13.22
CA LEU A 134 11.77 0.70 -12.86
C LEU A 134 11.20 -0.12 -14.02
N ILE A 135 10.29 0.44 -14.83
CA ILE A 135 9.76 -0.23 -16.03
C ILE A 135 10.88 -0.49 -17.06
N MET A 136 11.82 0.45 -17.19
CA MET A 136 12.95 0.31 -18.11
C MET A 136 14.04 -0.62 -17.57
N ALA A 137 14.10 -0.83 -16.25
CA ALA A 137 15.00 -1.78 -15.62
C ALA A 137 14.43 -3.19 -15.76
N GLY A 138 14.79 -3.89 -16.83
CA GLY A 138 14.25 -5.23 -17.14
C GLY A 138 14.53 -6.33 -16.12
N GLU A 139 15.38 -6.08 -15.12
CA GLU A 139 15.68 -6.98 -14.00
C GLU A 139 14.79 -6.72 -12.77
N VAL A 140 13.97 -5.66 -12.79
CA VAL A 140 13.04 -5.30 -11.71
C VAL A 140 11.62 -5.66 -12.11
N GLU A 141 10.93 -6.41 -11.25
CA GLU A 141 9.51 -6.71 -11.42
C GLU A 141 8.66 -5.51 -10.96
N SER A 142 8.71 -4.43 -11.74
CA SER A 142 8.16 -3.11 -11.36
C SER A 142 6.68 -3.14 -10.95
N ILE A 143 5.89 -4.10 -11.46
CA ILE A 143 4.49 -4.31 -11.11
C ILE A 143 4.30 -4.72 -9.64
N ASN A 144 5.32 -5.28 -9.00
CA ASN A 144 5.28 -5.70 -7.60
C ASN A 144 5.55 -4.55 -6.63
N TYR A 145 5.77 -3.32 -7.12
CA TYR A 145 6.06 -2.15 -6.29
C TYR A 145 4.96 -1.08 -6.42
N SER A 146 4.51 -0.61 -5.26
CA SER A 146 3.79 0.64 -5.11
C SER A 146 4.77 1.74 -4.69
N ILE A 147 4.59 2.93 -5.27
CA ILE A 147 5.46 4.09 -5.09
C ILE A 147 4.57 5.26 -4.68
N ASP A 148 4.75 5.74 -3.46
CA ASP A 148 4.15 6.97 -2.96
C ASP A 148 5.26 8.00 -2.69
N THR A 149 5.03 9.27 -3.04
CA THR A 149 5.99 10.34 -2.74
C THR A 149 5.31 11.47 -2.00
N VAL A 150 5.87 11.89 -0.87
CA VAL A 150 5.35 13.02 -0.08
C VAL A 150 6.47 13.93 0.40
N GLN A 151 6.46 15.19 -0.05
CA GLN A 151 7.47 16.21 0.24
C GLN A 151 8.90 15.73 -0.05
N GLY A 152 9.10 15.04 -1.18
CA GLY A 152 10.37 14.45 -1.59
C GLY A 152 10.79 13.18 -0.83
N SER A 153 9.92 12.60 0.00
CA SER A 153 10.15 11.30 0.62
C SER A 153 9.46 10.22 -0.20
N VAL A 154 10.23 9.25 -0.70
CA VAL A 154 9.71 8.13 -1.48
C VAL A 154 9.45 6.95 -0.54
N TYR A 155 8.24 6.42 -0.61
CA TYR A 155 7.81 5.24 0.12
C TYR A 155 7.58 4.10 -0.86
N LEU A 156 8.28 2.99 -0.62
CA LEU A 156 8.20 1.78 -1.45
C LEU A 156 7.46 0.70 -0.66
N MET A 157 6.44 0.09 -1.25
CA MET A 157 5.75 -1.06 -0.68
C MET A 157 5.52 -2.14 -1.74
N GLY A 158 5.50 -3.41 -1.32
CA GLY A 158 5.23 -4.54 -2.20
C GLY A 158 6.22 -5.67 -1.98
N PHE A 159 6.64 -6.33 -3.06
CA PHE A 159 7.52 -7.50 -3.00
C PHE A 159 8.70 -7.42 -3.98
N ALA A 160 9.90 -7.71 -3.47
CA ALA A 160 11.08 -7.95 -4.29
C ALA A 160 11.35 -9.45 -4.39
N GLN A 161 11.80 -9.93 -5.54
CA GLN A 161 12.18 -11.34 -5.73
C GLN A 161 13.40 -11.70 -4.88
N ASN A 162 14.32 -10.75 -4.70
CA ASN A 162 15.53 -10.94 -3.91
C ASN A 162 16.08 -9.58 -3.42
N GLN A 163 17.12 -9.65 -2.59
CA GLN A 163 17.74 -8.46 -2.02
C GLN A 163 18.44 -7.57 -3.06
N ALA A 164 18.97 -8.14 -4.14
CA ALA A 164 19.66 -7.37 -5.17
C ALA A 164 18.67 -6.47 -5.93
N GLU A 165 17.51 -7.00 -6.29
CA GLU A 165 16.42 -6.23 -6.89
C GLU A 165 15.97 -5.09 -5.98
N LEU A 166 15.74 -5.38 -4.68
CA LEU A 166 15.36 -4.36 -3.71
C LEU A 166 16.40 -3.24 -3.61
N ASN A 167 17.70 -3.60 -3.58
CA ASN A 167 18.78 -2.62 -3.54
C ASN A 167 18.78 -1.75 -4.79
N GLN A 168 18.63 -2.36 -5.97
CA GLN A 168 18.57 -1.64 -7.24
C GLN A 168 17.41 -0.64 -7.30
N VAL A 169 16.23 -1.01 -6.79
CA VAL A 169 15.06 -0.12 -6.71
C VAL A 169 15.35 1.06 -5.78
N ILE A 170 15.91 0.81 -4.60
CA ILE A 170 16.26 1.86 -3.63
C ILE A 170 17.32 2.81 -4.19
N GLU A 171 18.36 2.27 -4.84
CA GLU A 171 19.43 3.06 -5.45
C GLU A 171 18.89 3.92 -6.58
N THR A 172 18.05 3.35 -7.46
CA THR A 172 17.41 4.10 -8.55
C THR A 172 16.56 5.24 -7.99
N ALA A 173 15.77 5.00 -6.95
CA ALA A 173 14.98 6.04 -6.29
C ALA A 173 15.86 7.18 -5.76
N ARG A 174 17.02 6.87 -5.16
CA ARG A 174 17.95 7.88 -4.62
C ARG A 174 18.60 8.76 -5.69
N THR A 175 18.69 8.30 -6.94
CA THR A 175 19.27 9.10 -8.03
C THR A 175 18.34 10.16 -8.62
N ILE A 176 17.04 10.11 -8.27
CA ILE A 176 16.04 11.01 -8.82
C ILE A 176 16.14 12.38 -8.14
N GLU A 177 16.16 13.42 -8.95
CA GLU A 177 16.21 14.80 -8.48
C GLU A 177 15.06 15.11 -7.51
N ASN A 178 15.35 15.87 -6.45
CA ASN A 178 14.41 16.25 -5.39
C ASN A 178 13.95 15.12 -4.45
N VAL A 179 14.47 13.89 -4.61
CA VAL A 179 14.34 12.85 -3.58
C VAL A 179 15.23 13.21 -2.38
N LYS A 180 14.60 13.34 -1.21
CA LYS A 180 15.26 13.64 0.07
C LYS A 180 15.54 12.38 0.88
N GLN A 181 14.65 11.39 0.79
CA GLN A 181 14.80 10.11 1.48
C GLN A 181 13.99 9.02 0.78
N VAL A 182 14.43 7.78 0.98
CA VAL A 182 13.75 6.57 0.49
C VAL A 182 13.49 5.67 1.69
N VAL A 183 12.23 5.33 1.92
CA VAL A 183 11.78 4.45 3.00
C VAL A 183 11.17 3.20 2.35
N SER A 184 11.67 2.03 2.74
CA SER A 184 11.24 0.76 2.15
C SER A 184 10.43 -0.05 3.16
N TYR A 185 9.23 -0.42 2.72
CA TYR A 185 8.33 -1.40 3.32
C TYR A 185 8.14 -2.62 2.40
N VAL A 186 9.06 -2.83 1.47
CA VAL A 186 9.07 -3.96 0.56
C VAL A 186 9.47 -5.23 1.32
N LYS A 187 8.73 -6.32 1.12
CA LYS A 187 9.08 -7.64 1.63
C LYS A 187 9.81 -8.45 0.56
N LEU A 188 10.65 -9.39 0.97
CA LEU A 188 11.19 -10.39 0.04
C LEU A 188 10.16 -11.50 -0.15
N VAL A 189 9.99 -11.98 -1.39
CA VAL A 189 9.16 -13.16 -1.67
C VAL A 189 9.65 -14.35 -0.84
N GLY A 190 8.71 -15.13 -0.32
CA GLY A 190 9.01 -16.28 0.56
C GLY A 190 9.21 -15.93 2.04
N THR A 191 9.18 -14.65 2.42
CA THR A 191 9.13 -14.25 3.84
C THR A 191 7.74 -14.58 4.41
N PRO A 192 7.64 -15.23 5.60
CA PRO A 192 6.34 -15.55 6.19
C PRO A 192 5.41 -14.34 6.30
N GLU A 193 4.15 -14.52 5.87
CA GLU A 193 3.08 -13.53 6.01
C GLU A 193 2.80 -13.31 7.52
N LEU A 194 2.60 -12.04 7.91
CA LEU A 194 2.13 -11.77 9.27
C LEU A 194 0.66 -12.18 9.35
N ALA A 195 0.30 -12.97 10.36
CA ALA A 195 -1.10 -13.35 10.56
C ALA A 195 -1.96 -12.08 10.79
N PRO A 196 -3.18 -12.02 10.23
CA PRO A 196 -4.10 -10.92 10.53
C PRO A 196 -4.29 -10.76 12.03
N VAL A 197 -4.34 -9.51 12.49
CA VAL A 197 -4.64 -9.24 13.89
C VAL A 197 -6.04 -9.78 14.16
N ALA A 198 -6.15 -10.70 15.11
CA ALA A 198 -7.46 -11.22 15.51
C ALA A 198 -8.29 -10.04 16.00
N HIS A 199 -9.35 -9.69 15.27
CA HIS A 199 -10.38 -8.81 15.79
C HIS A 199 -11.11 -9.60 16.88
N GLY A 200 -10.57 -9.59 18.09
CA GLY A 200 -11.24 -10.13 19.26
C GLY A 200 -12.61 -9.47 19.35
N GLN A 201 -13.68 -10.28 19.33
CA GLN A 201 -14.92 -9.84 19.93
C GLN A 201 -14.56 -9.40 21.34
N MET A 202 -14.80 -8.14 21.69
CA MET A 202 -14.70 -7.73 23.09
C MET A 202 -15.89 -8.35 23.82
N ASP A 203 -15.76 -9.61 24.20
CA ASP A 203 -16.57 -10.24 25.24
C ASP A 203 -16.03 -9.79 26.60
N ALA A 204 -16.83 -8.96 27.28
CA ALA A 204 -16.49 -8.25 28.51
C ALA A 204 -16.42 -9.15 29.76
N SER A 205 -15.80 -10.35 29.69
CA SER A 205 -15.75 -11.28 30.82
C SER A 205 -14.42 -11.98 31.09
N THR A 206 -13.34 -11.71 30.34
CA THR A 206 -12.05 -12.34 30.66
C THR A 206 -11.22 -11.45 31.58
N GLN A 207 -11.34 -11.70 32.88
CA GLN A 207 -10.43 -11.18 33.89
C GLN A 207 -8.98 -11.56 33.55
N MET A 208 -8.10 -10.57 33.66
CA MET A 208 -6.68 -10.65 33.37
C MET A 208 -5.97 -11.47 34.46
N THR A 209 -5.73 -12.76 34.24
CA THR A 209 -4.68 -13.48 34.98
C THR A 209 -3.33 -13.10 34.39
N PRO A 210 -2.36 -12.62 35.19
CA PRO A 210 -1.02 -12.34 34.69
C PRO A 210 -0.38 -13.66 34.21
N ALA A 211 0.10 -13.68 32.97
CA ALA A 211 0.90 -14.77 32.45
C ALA A 211 2.17 -14.93 33.31
N ALA A 212 2.44 -16.16 33.76
CA ALA A 212 3.62 -16.51 34.52
C ALA A 212 4.89 -16.17 33.73
N ALA A 213 5.80 -15.42 34.37
CA ALA A 213 7.12 -15.10 33.83
C ALA A 213 7.97 -16.38 33.65
N PRO A 214 8.81 -16.46 32.61
CA PRO A 214 9.72 -17.58 32.43
C PRO A 214 10.82 -17.55 33.51
N ASN A 215 11.07 -18.73 34.08
CA ASN A 215 12.03 -18.97 35.14
C ASN A 215 13.47 -18.73 34.65
N ALA A 216 14.10 -17.64 35.08
CA ALA A 216 15.51 -17.36 34.84
C ALA A 216 16.29 -17.56 36.14
N ALA A 217 16.81 -18.78 36.33
CA ALA A 217 17.86 -19.05 37.30
C ALA A 217 19.19 -19.13 36.55
N ALA A 218 19.94 -18.02 36.53
CA ALA A 218 21.39 -18.00 36.35
C ALA A 218 21.94 -16.60 36.73
N THR A 219 22.39 -16.50 37.98
CA THR A 219 23.51 -15.68 38.48
C THR A 219 23.95 -14.46 37.67
N GLY A 220 23.63 -13.26 38.19
CA GLY A 220 24.21 -11.97 37.82
C GLY A 220 23.41 -10.85 38.50
N GLU A 221 24.08 -9.88 39.11
CA GLU A 221 23.53 -8.88 40.04
C GLU A 221 22.28 -8.10 39.55
N PRO A 222 21.38 -7.64 40.45
CA PRO A 222 20.19 -6.90 40.06
C PRO A 222 20.53 -5.53 39.46
N VAL A 223 20.17 -5.34 38.19
CA VAL A 223 20.22 -4.06 37.48
C VAL A 223 19.27 -3.07 38.14
N GLN A 224 19.82 -2.03 38.75
CA GLN A 224 19.08 -0.88 39.28
C GLN A 224 18.54 -0.05 38.12
N TRP A 225 17.22 -0.03 37.92
CA TRP A 225 16.58 0.82 36.91
C TRP A 225 16.44 2.26 37.43
N ASN A 226 17.15 3.20 36.81
CA ASN A 226 16.99 4.64 37.00
C ASN A 226 15.68 5.12 36.35
N GLN A 227 14.77 5.72 37.13
CA GLN A 227 13.44 6.17 36.70
C GLN A 227 13.40 7.52 35.96
N ASN A 228 14.53 8.14 35.61
CA ASN A 228 14.55 9.48 34.99
C ASN A 228 15.08 9.50 33.54
N SER A 229 14.35 8.92 32.58
CA SER A 229 14.60 9.18 31.15
C SER A 229 13.34 9.16 30.29
N VAL A 230 12.23 9.63 30.86
CA VAL A 230 11.14 10.22 30.07
C VAL A 230 11.13 11.69 30.46
N TYR A 231 11.20 12.57 29.45
CA TYR A 231 11.47 14.02 29.51
C TYR A 231 12.95 14.42 29.43
N ASN A 232 13.51 14.30 28.23
CA ASN A 232 14.16 15.43 27.53
C ASN A 232 14.13 15.18 26.02
#